data_AF-A0ABD2P2S1-F1
#
_entry.id   AF-A0ABD2P2S1-F1
#
_cell.length_a   1.000
_cell.length_b   1.000
_cell.length_c   1.000
_cell.angle_alpha   90.00
_cell.angle_beta   90.00
_cell.angle_gamma   90.00
#
_symmetry.space_group_name_H-M   'P 1'
#
loop_
_entity.id
_entity.type
_entity.pdbx_description
1 polymer ?
#
loop_
_entity_poly.entity_id
_entity_poly.type
_entity_poly.pdbx_seq_one_letter_code
_entity_poly.pdbx_strand_id
1 'polypeptide(L)' 'DDSEEDTCCCLVCAESYNDDASGLDWIQCISCKGWAHITCIKGDIRKYICLNCFSDDEYSD' A
#
# COMPACT_ATOMS: atom_id res chain seq x y z
N ASP A 1 -22.80 -6.13 -15.49
CA ASP A 1 -21.36 -6.11 -15.73
C ASP A 1 -20.76 -5.60 -14.44
N ASP A 2 -20.52 -6.54 -13.52
CA ASP A 2 -20.04 -6.24 -12.17
C ASP A 2 -18.54 -6.00 -12.31
N SER A 3 -18.19 -4.77 -12.69
CA SER A 3 -16.80 -4.34 -12.69
C SER A 3 -16.41 -4.17 -11.23
N GLU A 4 -16.04 -5.29 -10.60
CA GLU A 4 -15.21 -5.35 -9.40
C GLU A 4 -13.86 -4.72 -9.77
N GLU A 5 -13.86 -3.41 -10.02
CA GLU A 5 -12.65 -2.62 -10.08
C GLU A 5 -12.01 -2.77 -8.72
N ASP A 6 -11.04 -3.70 -8.65
CA ASP A 6 -10.07 -3.87 -7.58
C ASP A 6 -9.39 -2.50 -7.41
N THR A 7 -10.07 -1.66 -6.66
CA THR A 7 -9.77 -0.25 -6.52
C THR A 7 -8.55 -0.24 -5.63
N CYS A 8 -7.39 -0.11 -6.27
CA CYS A 8 -6.11 -0.07 -5.60
C CYS A 8 -6.10 1.15 -4.67
N CYS A 9 -6.41 0.92 -3.39
CA CYS A 9 -6.49 1.96 -2.37
C CYS A 9 -5.21 1.99 -1.55
N CYS A 10 -4.75 3.19 -1.20
CA CYS A 10 -3.56 3.36 -0.40
C CYS A 10 -3.79 2.87 1.04
N LEU A 11 -2.98 1.92 1.50
CA LEU A 11 -3.05 1.37 2.86
C LEU A 11 -2.78 2.39 3.99
N VAL A 12 -2.33 3.61 3.66
CA VAL A 12 -2.01 4.66 4.65
C VAL A 12 -3.10 5.73 4.72
N CYS A 13 -3.53 6.29 3.59
CA CYS A 13 -4.55 7.34 3.54
C CYS A 13 -5.95 6.85 3.15
N ALA A 14 -6.10 5.59 2.78
CA ALA A 14 -7.33 4.98 2.27
C ALA A 14 -7.92 5.65 1.01
N GLU A 15 -7.14 6.49 0.32
CA GLU A 15 -7.55 7.07 -0.96
C GLU A 15 -7.25 6.12 -2.11
N SER A 16 -8.17 6.07 -3.08
CA SER A 16 -8.03 5.27 -4.29
C SER A 16 -6.98 5.84 -5.23
N TYR A 17 -6.40 4.98 -6.06
CA TYR A 17 -5.61 5.39 -7.20
C TYR A 17 -6.36 6.42 -8.04
N ASN A 18 -5.82 7.64 -8.09
CA ASN A 18 -6.37 8.71 -8.91
C ASN A 18 -5.50 8.83 -10.16
N ASP A 19 -6.08 8.53 -11.32
CA ASP A 19 -5.37 8.49 -12.62
C ASP A 19 -4.76 9.86 -12.99
N ASP A 20 -5.30 10.95 -12.43
CA ASP A 20 -4.79 12.33 -12.57
C ASP A 20 -3.41 12.54 -11.91
N ALA A 21 -3.02 11.71 -10.93
CA ALA A 21 -1.75 11.82 -10.22
C ALA A 21 -0.62 11.08 -10.95
N SER A 22 -0.37 11.45 -12.21
CA SER A 22 0.86 11.16 -13.00
C SER A 22 1.69 9.95 -12.54
N GLY A 23 1.10 8.75 -12.62
CA GLY A 23 1.73 7.50 -12.98
C GLY A 23 2.73 6.77 -12.06
N LEU A 24 3.47 7.38 -11.11
CA LEU A 24 4.73 6.71 -10.69
C LEU A 24 5.18 6.83 -9.23
N ASP A 25 4.29 6.72 -8.25
CA ASP A 25 4.74 6.67 -6.85
C ASP A 25 3.89 5.73 -5.98
N TRP A 26 3.75 4.46 -6.37
CA TRP A 26 3.12 3.43 -5.54
C TRP A 26 4.09 2.31 -5.20
N ILE A 27 3.94 1.76 -4.00
CA ILE A 27 4.75 0.66 -3.49
C ILE A 27 3.87 -0.47 -2.98
N GLN A 28 4.24 -1.69 -3.32
CA GLN A 28 3.54 -2.88 -2.90
C GLN A 28 4.15 -3.44 -1.60
N CYS A 29 3.30 -3.74 -0.63
CA CYS A 29 3.68 -4.44 0.59
C CYS A 29 4.18 -5.84 0.23
N ILE A 30 5.39 -6.19 0.70
CA ILE A 30 5.98 -7.50 0.38
C ILE A 30 5.22 -8.66 1.03
N SER A 31 4.52 -8.39 2.15
CA SER A 31 3.77 -9.37 2.95
C SER A 31 2.35 -9.59 2.40
N CYS A 32 1.46 -8.60 2.52
CA CYS A 32 0.05 -8.75 2.12
C CYS A 32 -0.26 -8.42 0.65
N LYS A 33 0.75 -8.02 -0.15
CA LYS A 33 0.59 -7.60 -1.56
C LYS A 33 -0.31 -6.38 -1.80
N GLY A 34 -0.75 -5.69 -0.75
CA GLY A 34 -1.50 -4.43 -0.87
C GLY A 34 -0.59 -3.24 -1.21
N TRP A 35 -1.20 -2.10 -1.54
CA TRP A 35 -0.50 -0.98 -2.16
C TRP A 35 -0.58 0.31 -1.33
N ALA A 36 0.45 1.14 -1.40
CA ALA A 36 0.43 2.48 -0.80
C ALA A 36 1.18 3.48 -1.66
N HIS A 37 0.84 4.76 -1.54
CA HIS A 37 1.64 5.81 -2.15
C HIS A 37 3.03 5.87 -1.51
N ILE A 38 4.07 5.98 -2.33
CA ILE A 38 5.46 6.23 -1.91
C ILE A 38 5.53 7.53 -1.07
N THR A 39 4.72 8.53 -1.40
CA THR A 39 4.62 9.79 -0.65
C THR A 39 3.93 9.65 0.71
N CYS A 40 3.06 8.65 0.88
CA CYS A 40 2.40 8.36 2.15
C CYS A 40 3.30 7.57 3.11
N ILE A 41 4.27 6.83 2.59
CA ILE A 41 5.20 6.06 3.41
C ILE A 41 6.42 6.92 3.76
N LYS A 42 6.98 6.70 4.95
CA LYS A 42 8.24 7.31 5.36
C LYS A 42 9.25 6.19 5.59
N GLY A 43 10.34 6.16 4.82
CA GLY A 43 11.42 5.19 4.99
C GLY A 43 11.94 4.62 3.68
N ASP A 44 12.62 3.48 3.79
CA ASP A 44 13.21 2.76 2.66
C ASP A 44 12.15 2.08 1.79
N ILE A 45 11.99 2.58 0.56
CA ILE A 45 11.12 2.01 -0.48
C ILE A 45 11.58 0.63 -1.00
N ARG A 46 12.72 0.10 -0.53
CA ARG A 46 13.22 -1.22 -0.99
C ARG A 46 12.50 -2.40 -0.36
N LYS A 47 11.99 -2.23 0.86
CA LYS A 47 11.29 -3.28 1.62
C LYS A 47 10.12 -2.64 2.37
N TYR A 48 9.04 -2.36 1.65
CA TYR A 48 7.84 -1.84 2.27
C TYR A 48 7.01 -2.95 2.89
N ILE A 49 6.70 -2.79 4.17
CA ILE A 49 5.74 -3.58 4.93
C ILE A 49 4.73 -2.56 5.47
N CYS A 50 3.44 -2.77 5.20
CA CYS A 50 2.41 -1.86 5.68
C CYS A 50 2.22 -1.97 7.20
N LEU A 51 1.64 -0.95 7.82
CA LEU A 51 1.41 -0.91 9.27
C LEU A 51 0.64 -2.13 9.79
N ASN A 52 -0.32 -2.64 9.01
CA ASN A 52 -1.12 -3.81 9.38
C ASN A 52 -0.28 -5.09 9.47
N CYS A 53 0.71 -5.26 8.58
CA CYS A 53 1.63 -6.41 8.63
C CYS A 53 2.76 -6.17 9.63
N PHE A 54 3.20 -4.93 9.81
CA PHE A 54 4.26 -4.60 10.73
C PHE A 54 3.84 -4.84 12.20
N SER A 55 2.57 -4.64 12.54
CA SER A 55 2.04 -4.93 13.88
C SER A 55 1.92 -6.42 14.21
N ASP A 56 1.96 -7.30 13.21
CA ASP A 56 1.80 -8.76 13.40
C ASP A 56 3.13 -9.44 13.77
N ASP A 57 4.27 -8.85 13.38
CA ASP A 57 5.61 -9.42 13.61
C ASP A 57 6.09 -9.31 15.08
N GLU A 58 5.48 -8.45 15.90
CA GLU A 58 5.91 -8.19 17.29
C GLU A 58 5.32 -9.16 18.33
N TYR A 59 4.64 -10.24 17.91
CA TYR A 59 4.00 -11.22 18.80
C TYR A 59 4.21 -12.69 18.39
N SER A 60 5.39 -13.04 17.86
CA SER A 60 5.82 -14.44 17.81
C SER A 60 6.95 -14.69 18.83
N ASP A 61 6.55 -14.94 20.07
CA ASP A 61 7.33 -15.67 21.09
C ASP A 61 6.91 -17.15 21.08
#